data_AF-A0A7V4G781-F1
#
_entry.id   AF-A0A7V4G781-F1
#
_cell.length_a   1.000
_cell.length_b   1.000
_cell.length_c   1.000
_cell.angle_alpha   90.00
_cell.angle_beta   90.00
_cell.angle_gamma   90.00
#
_symmetry.space_group_name_H-M   'P 1'
#
loop_
_entity.id
_entity.type
_entity.pdbx_description
1 polymer ?
#
loop_
_entity_poly.entity_id
_entity_poly.type
_entity_poly.pdbx_seq_one_letter_code
_entity_poly.pdbx_strand_id
1 'polypeptide(L)' 'MPTYEFQCSQCGEVFTRIMSISEFSRGGITCPKCSSGEVKQQMTTFTAKTSRKS' A
#
# COMPACT_ATOMS: atom_id res chain seq x y z
N MET A 1 10.46 -8.55 1.58
CA MET A 1 10.22 -7.09 1.44
C MET A 1 8.72 -6.87 1.52
N PRO A 2 8.21 -5.95 2.36
CA PRO A 2 6.79 -5.70 2.46
C PRO A 2 6.26 -5.09 1.15
N THR A 3 5.28 -5.75 0.56
CA THR A 3 4.48 -5.25 -0.55
C THR A 3 3.31 -4.48 0.04
N TYR A 4 3.17 -3.21 -0.32
CA TYR A 4 2.03 -2.39 0.06
C TYR A 4 1.14 -2.19 -1.15
N GLU A 5 -0.16 -2.38 -0.98
CA GLU A 5 -1.13 -2.10 -2.03
C GLU A 5 -1.71 -0.71 -1.82
N PHE A 6 -1.84 0.04 -2.90
CA PHE A 6 -2.41 1.38 -2.91
C PHE A 6 -3.53 1.42 -3.92
N GLN A 7 -4.60 2.13 -3.58
CA GLN A 7 -5.73 2.38 -4.45
C GLN A 7 -5.90 3.89 -4.59
N CYS A 8 -5.95 4.38 -5.82
CA CYS A 8 -6.26 5.78 -6.06
C CYS A 8 -7.75 6.04 -5.89
N SER A 9 -8.12 7.07 -5.12
CA SER A 9 -9.53 7.47 -4.94
C SER A 9 -10.13 8.13 -6.19
N GLN A 10 -9.29 8.71 -7.04
CA GLN A 10 -9.72 9.46 -8.24
C GLN A 10 -10.01 8.55 -9.43
N CYS A 11 -9.08 7.64 -9.76
CA CYS A 11 -9.22 6.76 -10.93
C CYS A 11 -9.60 5.32 -10.57
N GLY A 12 -9.65 4.97 -9.28
CA GLY A 12 -9.96 3.63 -8.80
C GLY A 12 -8.86 2.60 -9.07
N GLU A 13 -7.71 3.02 -9.61
CA GLU A 13 -6.64 2.10 -9.97
C GLU A 13 -5.91 1.60 -8.73
N VAL A 14 -5.73 0.28 -8.67
CA VAL A 14 -4.98 -0.39 -7.61
C VAL A 14 -3.60 -0.72 -8.15
N PHE A 15 -2.56 -0.33 -7.41
CA PHE A 15 -1.18 -0.64 -7.74
C PHE A 15 -0.42 -1.10 -6.51
N THR A 16 0.44 -2.10 -6.72
CA THR A 16 1.27 -2.64 -5.65
C THR A 16 2.64 -1.97 -5.70
N ARG A 17 3.12 -1.51 -4.54
CA ARG A 17 4.47 -0.98 -4.38
C ARG A 17 5.22 -1.69 -3.27
N ILE A 18 6.36 -2.24 -3.66
CA ILE A 18 7.42 -2.67 -2.74
C ILE A 18 8.16 -1.41 -2.30
N MET A 19 7.93 -0.98 -1.07
CA MET A 19 8.58 0.18 -0.46
C MET A 19 9.04 -0.18 0.94
N SER A 20 10.13 0.44 1.37
CA SER A 20 10.57 0.37 2.76
C SER A 20 9.70 1.26 3.65
N ILE A 21 9.60 0.95 4.95
CA ILE A 21 8.91 1.80 5.94
C ILE A 21 9.45 3.25 5.89
N SER A 22 10.74 3.42 5.60
CA SER A 22 11.41 4.71 5.42
C SER A 22 10.82 5.52 4.26
N GLU A 23 10.50 4.87 3.15
CA GLU A 23 9.86 5.51 2.00
C GLU A 23 8.37 5.76 2.22
N PHE A 24 7.69 4.89 2.97
CA PHE A 24 6.30 5.12 3.38
C PHE A 24 6.16 6.40 4.23
N SER A 25 7.08 6.60 5.19
CA SER A 25 7.12 7.79 6.04
C SER A 25 7.43 9.09 5.29
N ARG A 26 8.10 9.00 4.12
CA ARG A 26 8.46 10.17 3.31
C ARG A 26 7.27 10.79 2.55
N GLY A 27 6.08 10.19 2.58
CA GLY A 27 4.83 10.85 2.21
C GLY A 27 4.86 11.51 0.83
N GLY A 28 4.91 10.69 -0.23
CA GLY A 28 4.98 11.18 -1.61
C GLY A 28 4.42 10.18 -2.61
N ILE A 29 3.38 9.45 -2.24
CA ILE A 29 2.80 8.42 -3.11
C ILE A 29 1.78 9.10 -4.00
N THR A 30 2.05 9.14 -5.30
CA THR A 30 1.13 9.63 -6.32
C THR A 30 0.67 8.48 -7.19
N CYS A 31 -0.54 8.56 -7.71
CA CYS A 31 -1.04 7.57 -8.65
C CYS A 31 -0.27 7.71 -9.98
N PRO A 32 0.32 6.61 -10.53
CA PRO A 32 1.07 6.67 -11.79
C PRO A 32 0.21 7.01 -13.02
N LYS A 33 -1.12 6.91 -12.91
CA LYS A 33 -2.05 7.12 -14.04
C LYS A 33 -2.66 8.51 -14.10
N CYS A 34 -3.01 9.08 -12.95
CA CYS A 34 -3.65 10.40 -12.89
C CYS A 34 -2.81 11.46 -12.17
N SER A 35 -1.62 11.10 -11.66
CA SER A 35 -0.74 11.96 -10.87
C SER A 35 -1.40 12.58 -9.64
N SER A 36 -2.54 12.03 -9.21
CA SER A 36 -3.23 12.48 -8.00
C SER A 36 -2.46 12.04 -6.76
N GLY A 37 -2.32 12.95 -5.80
CA GLY A 37 -1.78 12.65 -4.46
C GLY A 37 -2.80 11.94 -3.56
N GLU A 38 -4.04 11.77 -4.02
CA GLU A 38 -5.10 11.12 -3.25
C GLU A 38 -5.11 9.61 -3.46
N VAL A 39 -4.14 8.95 -2.85
CA VAL A 39 -4.00 7.49 -2.82
C VAL A 39 -4.24 6.96 -1.41
N LYS A 40 -5.06 5.93 -1.31
CA LYS A 40 -5.34 5.22 -0.05
C LYS A 40 -4.54 3.94 -0.03
N GLN A 41 -3.87 3.67 1.08
CA GLN A 41 -3.24 2.38 1.28
C GLN A 41 -4.31 1.31 1.50
N GLN A 42 -4.37 0.34 0.61
CA GLN A 42 -5.04 -0.93 0.88
C GLN A 42 -4.05 -1.77 1.68
N MET A 43 -4.08 -1.58 3.00
CA MET A 43 -3.45 -2.51 3.92
C MET A 43 -4.21 -3.83 3.78
N THR A 44 -3.74 -4.76 2.96
CA THR A 44 -4.14 -6.15 3.14
C THR A 44 -3.65 -6.52 4.52
N THR A 45 -4.60 -6.69 5.45
CA THR A 45 -4.36 -7.06 6.84
C THR A 45 -3.54 -8.33 6.78
N PHE A 46 -2.23 -8.20 7.00
CA PHE A 46 -1.31 -9.31 7.11
C PHE A 46 -1.62 -9.95 8.46
N THR A 47 -2.72 -10.71 8.51
CA THR A 47 -3.08 -11.52 9.66
C THR A 47 -2.03 -12.61 9.69
N ALA A 48 -1.00 -12.39 10.50
CA ALA A 48 -0.04 -13.42 10.83
C ALA A 48 -0.88 -14.62 11.29
N LYS A 49 -0.95 -15.67 10.46
CA LYS A 49 -1.44 -16.97 10.88
C LYS A 49 -0.46 -17.44 11.94
N THR A 50 -0.67 -17.01 13.18
CA THR A 50 -0.10 -17.67 14.32
C THR A 50 -0.74 -19.05 14.31
N SER A 51 -0.01 -20.01 13.74
CA SER A 51 -0.32 -21.41 13.96
C SER A 51 -0.39 -21.58 15.46
N ARG A 52 -1.60 -21.73 16.01
CA ARG A 52 -1.82 -22.21 17.37
C ARG A 52 -0.88 -23.39 17.57
N LYS A 53 0.13 -23.22 18.41
CA LYS A 53 0.85 -24.34 19.00
C LYS A 53 0.03 -24.73 20.22
N SER A 54 -0.83 -25.73 20.04
CA SER A 54 -1.51 -26.43 21.14
C SER A 54 -0.51 -27.17 22.00
#